data_AF-A0A182EV46-F1
#
_entry.id   AF-A0A182EV46-F1
#
_cell.length_a   1.000
_cell.length_b   1.000
_cell.length_c   1.000
_cell.angle_alpha   90.00
_cell.angle_beta   90.00
_cell.angle_gamma   90.00
#
_symmetry.space_group_name_H-M   'P 1'
#
loop_
_entity.id
_entity.type
_entity.pdbx_description
1 polymer ?
#
loop_
_entity_poly.entity_id
_entity_poly.type
_entity_poly.pdbx_seq_one_letter_code
_entity_poly.pdbx_strand_id
1 'polypeptide(L)'
;MIESLRLFESICNSRWFINTSIILFLNKKDLFAEKIKRVSIKTAFPDYNGPQTYDDSVRFIEEKFEALNANPEKTIYIHQTCATDTNQVQIILDSVIDMVIQANLRGCGLY
;
A
#
# COMPACT_ATOMS: atom_id res chain seq x y z
N MET A 1 13.05 -3.65 -1.64
CA MET A 1 12.01 -3.01 -2.47
C MET A 1 11.60 -3.90 -3.63
N ILE A 2 12.51 -4.29 -4.54
CA ILE A 2 12.17 -5.18 -5.68
C ILE A 2 11.55 -6.52 -5.21
N GLU A 3 12.12 -7.14 -4.18
CA GLU A 3 11.57 -8.38 -3.61
C GLU A 3 10.17 -8.19 -3.03
N SER A 4 9.93 -7.07 -2.33
CA SER A 4 8.63 -6.73 -1.77
C SER A 4 7.56 -6.54 -2.85
N LEU A 5 7.92 -5.92 -3.98
CA LEU A 5 7.04 -5.79 -5.14
C LEU A 5 6.70 -7.14 -5.76
N ARG A 6 7.68 -8.03 -5.97
CA ARG A 6 7.45 -9.39 -6.50
C ARG A 6 6.56 -10.24 -5.59
N LEU A 7 6.78 -10.14 -4.28
CA LEU A 7 5.95 -10.83 -3.30
C LEU A 7 4.52 -10.29 -3.33
N PHE A 8 4.37 -8.96 -3.37
CA PHE A 8 3.06 -8.33 -3.47
C PHE A 8 2.33 -8.75 -4.73
N GLU A 9 2.98 -8.72 -5.90
CA GLU A 9 2.41 -9.17 -7.17
C GLU A 9 1.90 -10.62 -7.08
N SER A 10 2.70 -11.50 -6.47
CA SER A 10 2.35 -12.92 -6.31
C SER A 10 1.13 -13.13 -5.40
N ILE A 11 0.99 -12.31 -4.36
CA ILE A 11 -0.16 -12.37 -3.44
C ILE A 11 -1.38 -11.71 -4.07
N CYS A 12 -1.21 -10.52 -4.63
CA CYS A 12 -2.27 -9.70 -5.21
C CYS A 12 -2.97 -10.44 -6.36
N ASN A 13 -2.21 -11.13 -7.20
CA ASN A 13 -2.72 -11.84 -8.37
C ASN A 13 -2.93 -13.35 -8.11
N SER A 14 -2.83 -13.80 -6.86
CA SER A 14 -3.09 -15.19 -6.52
C SER A 14 -4.57 -15.54 -6.70
N ARG A 15 -4.83 -16.71 -7.30
CA ARG A 15 -6.18 -17.26 -7.49
C ARG A 15 -6.97 -17.42 -6.19
N TRP A 16 -6.29 -17.54 -5.05
CA TRP A 16 -6.92 -17.70 -3.74
C TRP A 16 -7.42 -16.38 -3.16
N PHE A 17 -6.94 -15.25 -3.65
CA PHE A 17 -7.25 -13.92 -3.11
C PHE A 17 -7.99 -13.03 -4.13
N ILE A 18 -8.56 -13.58 -5.22
CA ILE A 18 -9.17 -12.77 -6.31
C ILE A 18 -10.22 -11.79 -5.78
N ASN A 19 -11.12 -12.26 -4.90
CA ASN A 19 -12.21 -11.48 -4.32
C ASN A 19 -11.88 -10.96 -2.92
N THR A 20 -10.60 -10.71 -2.63
CA THR A 20 -10.15 -10.24 -1.33
C THR A 20 -9.47 -8.88 -1.48
N SER A 21 -9.97 -7.90 -0.73
CA SER A 21 -9.33 -6.59 -0.60
C SER A 21 -7.99 -6.73 0.14
N ILE A 22 -7.02 -5.89 -0.21
CA ILE A 22 -5.68 -5.94 0.38
C ILE A 22 -5.42 -4.65 1.13
N ILE A 23 -4.90 -4.77 2.35
CA ILE A 23 -4.39 -3.64 3.13
C ILE A 23 -2.86 -3.72 3.10
N LEU A 24 -2.21 -2.73 2.48
CA LEU A 24 -0.77 -2.65 2.33
C LEU A 24 -0.21 -1.60 3.29
N PHE A 25 0.66 -2.04 4.20
CA PHE A 25 1.37 -1.13 5.09
C PHE A 25 2.78 -0.82 4.58
N LEU A 26 3.00 0.43 4.16
CA LEU A 26 4.32 0.99 3.91
C LEU A 26 4.94 1.43 5.24
N ASN A 27 5.61 0.48 5.91
CA ASN A 27 6.23 0.72 7.20
C ASN A 27 7.57 1.49 7.08
N LYS A 28 8.00 2.09 8.20
CA LYS A 28 9.25 2.87 8.35
C LYS A 28 9.23 4.22 7.64
N LYS A 29 8.08 4.92 7.66
CA LYS A 29 7.94 6.27 7.08
C LYS A 29 8.96 7.27 7.60
N ASP A 30 9.31 7.16 8.88
CA ASP A 30 10.31 7.95 9.60
C ASP A 30 11.72 7.76 9.01
N LEU A 31 12.16 6.51 8.88
CA LEU A 31 13.46 6.20 8.30
C LEU A 31 13.52 6.57 6.82
N PHE A 32 12.40 6.44 6.10
CA PHE A 32 12.34 6.84 4.70
C PHE A 32 12.49 8.36 4.54
N ALA A 33 11.80 9.15 5.37
CA ALA A 33 11.88 10.62 5.36
C ALA A 33 13.29 11.15 5.65
N GLU A 34 14.05 10.47 6.52
CA GLU A 34 15.45 10.83 6.78
C GLU A 34 16.39 10.38 5.64
N LYS A 35 16.12 9.20 5.07
CA LYS A 35 16.98 8.63 4.02
C LYS A 35 16.87 9.38 2.70
N ILE A 36 15.68 9.82 2.31
CA ILE A 36 15.46 10.51 1.02
C ILE A 36 16.22 11.85 0.91
N LYS A 37 16.54 12.48 2.05
CA LYS A 37 17.35 13.70 2.13
C LYS A 37 18.81 13.46 1.75
N ARG A 38 19.31 12.23 1.91
CA ARG A 38 20.74 11.87 1.72
C ARG A 38 20.97 10.95 0.52
N VAL A 39 20.00 10.09 0.21
CA VAL A 39 20.09 9.07 -0.82
C VAL A 39 18.94 9.24 -1.79
N SER A 40 19.24 9.31 -3.08
CA SER A 40 18.21 9.40 -4.11
C SER A 40 17.40 8.11 -4.21
N ILE A 41 16.07 8.26 -4.35
CA ILE A 41 15.16 7.14 -4.63
C ILE A 41 15.55 6.37 -5.90
N LYS A 42 16.22 7.03 -6.86
CA LYS A 42 16.73 6.41 -8.09
C LYS A 42 17.64 5.22 -7.85
N THR A 43 18.29 5.15 -6.69
CA THR A 43 19.11 4.00 -6.27
C THR A 43 18.29 2.71 -6.19
N ALA A 44 17.02 2.79 -5.78
CA ALA A 44 16.10 1.66 -5.72
C ALA A 44 15.20 1.58 -6.95
N PHE A 45 14.90 2.72 -7.58
CA PHE A 45 13.99 2.85 -8.71
C PHE A 45 14.61 3.70 -9.82
N PRO A 46 15.44 3.10 -10.69
CA PRO A 46 16.16 3.84 -11.73
C PRO A 46 15.23 4.64 -12.66
N ASP A 47 14.02 4.13 -12.89
CA ASP A 47 13.01 4.74 -13.76
C ASP A 47 12.28 5.94 -13.13
N TYR A 48 12.62 6.29 -11.88
CA TYR A 48 12.03 7.44 -11.21
C TYR A 48 12.52 8.76 -11.81
N ASN A 49 11.59 9.55 -12.34
CA ASN A 49 11.86 10.85 -12.95
C ASN A 49 11.24 12.04 -12.20
N GLY A 50 10.62 11.80 -11.04
CA GLY A 50 9.99 12.83 -10.23
C GLY A 50 10.96 13.63 -9.34
N PRO A 51 10.44 14.62 -8.60
CA PRO A 51 11.20 15.39 -7.60
C PRO A 51 11.70 14.52 -6.45
N GLN A 52 12.89 14.79 -5.91
CA GLN A 52 13.40 14.07 -4.72
C GLN A 52 12.78 14.61 -3.41
N THR A 53 11.45 14.71 -3.37
CA THR A 53 10.68 15.06 -2.17
C THR A 53 10.15 13.78 -1.53
N TYR A 54 9.85 13.82 -0.23
CA TYR A 54 9.22 12.67 0.45
C TYR A 54 7.88 12.31 -0.21
N ASP A 55 7.03 13.30 -0.44
CA ASP A 55 5.68 13.12 -0.96
C ASP A 55 5.66 12.48 -2.36
N ASP A 56 6.42 13.04 -3.32
CA ASP A 56 6.50 12.48 -4.67
C ASP A 56 7.18 11.10 -4.69
N SER A 57 8.12 10.87 -3.77
CA SER A 57 8.81 9.59 -3.65
C SER A 57 7.88 8.49 -3.12
N VAL A 58 7.07 8.81 -2.11
CA VAL A 58 6.10 7.85 -1.56
C VAL A 58 4.97 7.61 -2.53
N ARG A 59 4.40 8.66 -3.14
CA ARG A 59 3.34 8.51 -4.16
C ARG A 59 3.78 7.57 -5.29
N PHE A 60 5.02 7.71 -5.76
CA PHE A 60 5.55 6.81 -6.78
C PHE A 60 5.66 5.35 -6.30
N ILE A 61 6.02 5.13 -5.03
CA ILE A 61 6.05 3.77 -4.46
C ILE A 61 4.63 3.21 -4.39
N GLU A 62 3.66 4.01 -3.94
CA GLU A 62 2.24 3.64 -3.90
C GLU A 62 1.73 3.25 -5.29
N GLU A 63 1.96 4.10 -6.30
CA GLU A 63 1.63 3.84 -7.71
C GLU A 63 2.28 2.54 -8.24
N LYS A 64 3.53 2.26 -7.84
CA LYS A 64 4.22 1.01 -8.24
C LYS A 64 3.55 -0.24 -7.65
N PHE A 65 2.99 -0.16 -6.44
CA PHE A 65 2.25 -1.28 -5.86
C PHE A 65 0.86 -1.41 -6.49
N GLU A 66 0.15 -0.31 -6.71
CA GLU A 66 -1.16 -0.32 -7.37
C GLU A 66 -1.08 -0.88 -8.80
N ALA A 67 -0.03 -0.51 -9.56
CA ALA A 67 0.18 -0.99 -10.92
C ALA A 67 0.41 -2.51 -11.04
N LEU A 68 0.73 -3.20 -9.93
CA LEU A 68 0.88 -4.67 -9.91
C LEU A 68 -0.46 -5.39 -9.77
N ASN A 69 -1.55 -4.67 -9.53
CA ASN A 69 -2.88 -5.25 -9.46
C ASN A 69 -3.43 -5.53 -10.87
N ALA A 70 -3.62 -6.81 -11.18
CA ALA A 70 -4.24 -7.20 -12.45
C ALA A 70 -5.78 -7.19 -12.41
N ASN A 71 -6.40 -7.04 -11.23
CA ASN A 71 -7.85 -7.03 -11.07
C ASN A 71 -8.37 -5.61 -10.72
N PRO A 72 -9.04 -4.90 -11.65
CA PRO A 72 -9.55 -3.56 -11.38
C PRO A 72 -10.68 -3.52 -10.33
N GLU A 73 -11.35 -4.66 -10.08
CA GLU A 73 -12.38 -4.75 -9.03
C GLU A 73 -11.78 -4.95 -7.63
N LYS A 74 -10.49 -5.30 -7.55
CA LYS A 74 -9.81 -5.47 -6.28
C LYS A 74 -9.37 -4.13 -5.72
N THR A 75 -9.82 -3.84 -4.50
CA THR A 75 -9.40 -2.65 -3.76
C THR A 75 -8.12 -2.91 -2.98
N ILE A 76 -7.12 -2.05 -3.16
CA ILE A 76 -5.88 -2.03 -2.37
C ILE A 76 -5.87 -0.74 -1.55
N TYR A 77 -5.80 -0.87 -0.23
CA TYR A 77 -5.69 0.25 0.69
C TYR A 77 -4.23 0.39 1.13
N ILE A 78 -3.57 1.48 0.72
CA ILE A 78 -2.17 1.71 1.05
C ILE A 78 -2.07 2.71 2.22
N HIS A 79 -1.29 2.34 3.24
CA HIS A 79 -1.11 3.15 4.43
C HIS A 79 0.36 3.25 4.83
N GLN A 80 0.81 4.48 5.07
CA GLN A 80 2.16 4.75 5.56
C GLN A 80 2.19 4.64 7.09
N THR A 81 3.02 3.74 7.62
CA THR A 81 3.09 3.45 9.05
C THR A 81 4.49 3.69 9.61
N CYS A 82 4.56 4.00 10.90
CA CYS A 82 5.77 3.93 11.68
C CYS A 82 5.62 2.80 12.71
N ALA A 83 6.65 1.98 12.92
CA ALA A 83 6.58 0.84 13.84
C ALA A 83 6.31 1.27 15.30
N THR A 84 6.54 2.53 15.65
CA THR A 84 6.22 3.11 16.96
C THR A 84 4.79 3.65 17.07
N ASP A 85 4.04 3.71 15.96
CA ASP A 85 2.65 4.19 15.87
C ASP A 85 1.65 3.00 15.86
N THR A 86 1.87 1.98 16.71
CA THR A 86 1.00 0.79 16.78
C THR A 86 -0.47 1.12 17.07
N ASN A 87 -0.74 2.22 17.76
CA ASN A 87 -2.10 2.72 18.00
C ASN A 87 -2.80 3.18 16.72
N GLN A 88 -2.08 3.79 15.76
CA GLN A 88 -2.68 4.15 14.47
C GLN A 88 -3.01 2.92 13.64
N VAL A 89 -2.19 1.87 13.71
CA VAL A 89 -2.44 0.64 12.95
C VAL A 89 -3.76 -0.01 13.36
N GLN A 90 -4.06 -0.08 14.66
CA GLN A 90 -5.33 -0.64 15.14
C GLN A 90 -6.53 0.19 14.67
N ILE A 91 -6.49 1.52 14.80
CA ILE A 91 -7.56 2.41 14.35
C ILE A 91 -7.81 2.27 12.83
N ILE A 92 -6.72 2.16 12.05
CA ILE A 92 -6.80 1.97 10.60
C ILE A 92 -7.41 0.62 10.26
N LEU A 93 -6.97 -0.46 10.93
CA LEU A 93 -7.52 -1.79 10.71
C LEU A 93 -9.02 -1.83 11.01
N ASP A 94 -9.45 -1.27 12.13
CA ASP A 94 -10.87 -1.22 12.51
C ASP A 94 -11.69 -0.44 11.47
N SER A 95 -11.18 0.71 11.01
CA SER A 95 -11.85 1.54 10.00
C SER A 95 -11.97 0.85 8.64
N VAL A 96 -10.94 0.12 8.21
CA VAL A 96 -10.96 -0.60 6.93
C VAL A 96 -11.82 -1.86 7.04
N ILE A 97 -11.78 -2.57 8.17
CA ILE A 97 -12.66 -3.70 8.43
C ILE A 97 -14.12 -3.24 8.36
N ASP A 98 -14.48 -2.14 9.01
CA ASP A 98 -15.83 -1.58 8.94
C ASP A 98 -16.23 -1.21 7.51
N MET A 99 -15.33 -0.60 6.74
CA MET A 99 -15.59 -0.25 5.33
C MET A 99 -15.83 -1.50 4.47
N VAL A 100 -14.99 -2.53 4.64
CA VAL A 100 -15.11 -3.79 3.88
C VAL A 100 -16.37 -4.56 4.30
N ILE A 101 -16.68 -4.60 5.59
CA ILE A 101 -17.91 -5.21 6.11
C ILE A 101 -19.12 -4.46 5.55
N GLN A 102 -19.13 -3.12 5.57
CA GLN A 102 -20.21 -2.35 4.98
C GLN A 102 -20.36 -2.57 3.46
N ALA A 103 -19.26 -2.68 2.72
CA ALA A 103 -19.30 -2.96 1.29
C ALA A 103 -19.91 -4.35 1.02
N ASN A 104 -19.53 -5.37 1.81
CA ASN A 104 -20.08 -6.72 1.73
C ASN A 104 -21.57 -6.76 2.14
N LEU A 105 -21.96 -6.03 3.19
CA LEU A 105 -23.36 -5.95 3.64
C LEU A 105 -24.27 -5.25 2.63
N ARG A 106 -23.79 -4.20 1.94
CA ARG A 106 -24.51 -3.56 0.82
C ARG A 106 -24.71 -4.53 -0.35
N GLY A 107 -23.72 -5.36 -0.66
CA GLY A 107 -23.83 -6.40 -1.68
C GLY A 107 -24.90 -7.46 -1.40
N CYS A 108 -25.25 -7.67 -0.11
CA CYS A 108 -26.31 -8.58 0.32
C CYS A 108 -27.71 -7.94 0.41
N GLY A 109 -27.86 -6.65 0.11
CA GLY A 109 -29.17 -5.97 0.13
C GLY A 109 -29.75 -5.72 1.53
N LEU A 110 -28.89 -5.66 2.57
CA LEU A 110 -29.33 -5.41 3.96
C LEU A 110 -29.42 -3.91 4.33
N TYR A 111 -29.49 -3.01 3.34
CA TYR A 111 -29.83 -1.60 3.49
C TYR A 111 -30.51 -1.07 2.22
#